data_AF-A0A1Q7VUG2-F1
#
_entry.id   AF-A0A1Q7VUG2-F1
#
_cell.length_a   1.000
_cell.length_b   1.000
_cell.length_c   1.000
_cell.angle_alpha   90.00
_cell.angle_beta   90.00
_cell.angle_gamma   90.00
#
_symmetry.space_group_name_H-M   'P 1'
#
loop_
_entity.id
_entity.type
_entity.pdbx_description
1 polymer ?
#
loop_
_entity_poly.entity_id
_entity_poly.type
_entity_poly.pdbx_seq_one_letter_code
_entity_poly.pdbx_strand_id
1 'polypeptide(L)'
;MFAVLALLVGVVLGAIFEPSVPLVLQPYLPIAVVAALDAVFGGIRAKLDGIFDDKQFVVSFVSNVLVAGLIVFLGDKLGVGTQLST
;
A
#
# COMPACT_ATOMS: atom_id res chain seq x y z
N MET A 1 -14.65 -12.12 -2.45
CA MET A 1 -15.63 -11.00 -2.61
C MET A 1 -15.50 -9.96 -1.50
N PHE A 2 -15.32 -10.36 -0.23
CA PHE A 2 -15.17 -9.43 0.90
C PHE A 2 -13.95 -8.50 0.79
N ALA A 3 -12.86 -8.95 0.18
CA ALA A 3 -11.63 -8.17 0.08
C ALA A 3 -11.78 -6.89 -0.76
N VAL A 4 -12.48 -6.97 -1.90
CA VAL A 4 -12.76 -5.81 -2.77
C VAL A 4 -13.67 -4.80 -2.06
N LEU A 5 -14.64 -5.30 -1.29
CA LEU A 5 -15.55 -4.48 -0.49
C LEU A 5 -14.80 -3.75 0.63
N ALA A 6 -13.90 -4.44 1.33
CA ALA A 6 -13.05 -3.85 2.36
C ALA A 6 -12.12 -2.76 1.80
N LEU A 7 -11.54 -2.99 0.61
CA LEU A 7 -10.73 -1.99 -0.09
C LEU A 7 -11.55 -0.73 -0.42
N LEU A 8 -12.74 -0.90 -1.01
CA LEU A 8 -13.63 0.21 -1.34
C LEU A 8 -14.01 1.02 -0.09
N VAL A 9 -14.39 0.34 0.99
CA VAL A 9 -14.72 0.99 2.26
C VAL A 9 -13.51 1.76 2.80
N GLY A 10 -12.31 1.18 2.76
CA GLY A 10 -11.09 1.85 3.19
C GLY A 10 -10.79 3.12 2.39
N VAL A 11 -10.92 3.07 1.07
CA VAL A 11 -10.71 4.24 0.19
C VAL A 11 -11.73 5.33 0.48
N VAL A 12 -13.02 4.97 0.63
CA VAL A 12 -14.10 5.94 0.92
C VAL A 12 -13.89 6.59 2.28
N LEU A 13 -13.55 5.81 3.31
CA LEU A 13 -13.24 6.35 4.63
C LEU A 13 -12.02 7.28 4.59
N GLY A 14 -10.95 6.89 3.90
CA GLY A 14 -9.77 7.75 3.73
C GLY A 14 -10.08 9.08 3.06
N ALA A 15 -10.94 9.07 2.04
CA ALA A 15 -11.36 10.28 1.33
C ALA A 15 -12.28 11.18 2.15
N ILE A 16 -13.11 10.63 3.06
CA ILE A 16 -14.02 11.41 3.89
C ILE A 16 -13.31 11.99 5.11
N PHE A 17 -12.47 11.20 5.78
CA PHE A 17 -11.87 11.59 7.05
C PHE A 17 -10.59 12.42 6.90
N GLU A 18 -9.99 12.44 5.71
CA GLU A 18 -8.75 13.17 5.39
C GLU A 18 -7.75 13.18 6.55
N PRO A 19 -7.32 12.00 7.05
CA PRO A 19 -6.50 11.93 8.24
C PRO A 19 -5.20 12.71 8.03
N SER A 20 -4.91 13.64 8.96
CA SER A 20 -3.68 14.42 8.91
C SER A 20 -2.46 13.50 9.08
N VAL A 21 -1.62 13.44 8.06
CA VAL A 21 -0.44 12.56 8.05
C VAL A 21 0.74 13.29 8.70
N PRO A 22 1.31 12.74 9.80
CA PRO A 22 2.50 13.31 10.44
C PRO A 22 3.66 13.43 9.46
N LEU A 23 4.51 14.45 9.60
CA LEU A 23 5.66 14.69 8.70
C LEU A 23 6.55 13.44 8.51
N VAL A 24 6.75 12.67 9.58
CA VAL A 24 7.59 11.47 9.58
C VAL A 24 7.03 10.36 8.68
N LEU A 25 5.71 10.32 8.48
CA LEU A 25 5.04 9.31 7.66
C LEU A 25 4.78 9.76 6.23
N GLN A 26 4.98 11.05 5.91
CA GLN A 26 4.75 11.60 4.57
C GLN A 26 5.53 10.87 3.47
N PRO A 27 6.82 10.49 3.65
CA PRO A 27 7.55 9.74 2.63
C PRO A 27 7.01 8.33 2.43
N TYR A 28 6.42 7.73 3.45
CA TYR A 28 6.00 6.31 3.44
C TYR A 28 4.65 6.13 2.76
N LEU A 29 3.77 7.13 2.88
CA LEU A 29 2.38 7.03 2.43
C LEU A 29 2.26 6.83 0.90
N PRO A 30 2.91 7.62 0.01
CA PRO A 30 2.78 7.42 -1.42
C PRO A 30 3.28 6.05 -1.88
N ILE A 31 4.40 5.57 -1.33
CA ILE A 31 4.95 4.25 -1.65
C ILE A 31 4.01 3.13 -1.18
N ALA A 32 3.46 3.25 0.03
CA ALA A 32 2.47 2.30 0.53
C ALA A 32 1.21 2.25 -0.36
N VAL A 33 0.73 3.39 -0.86
CA VAL A 33 -0.40 3.46 -1.79
C VAL A 33 -0.08 2.78 -3.12
N VAL A 34 1.10 3.04 -3.70
CA VAL A 34 1.52 2.38 -4.96
C VAL A 34 1.64 0.86 -4.77
N ALA A 35 2.23 0.40 -3.66
CA ALA A 35 2.32 -1.02 -3.33
C ALA A 35 0.96 -1.68 -3.10
N ALA A 36 0.02 -0.97 -2.46
CA ALA A 36 -1.36 -1.42 -2.32
C ALA A 36 -2.05 -1.54 -3.69
N LEU A 37 -1.87 -0.56 -4.58
CA LEU A 37 -2.42 -0.58 -5.94
C LEU A 37 -1.83 -1.72 -6.78
N ASP A 38 -0.54 -2.03 -6.64
CA ASP A 38 0.08 -3.19 -7.29
C ASP A 38 -0.64 -4.51 -6.92
N ALA A 39 -0.93 -4.71 -5.63
CA ALA A 39 -1.70 -5.88 -5.20
C ALA A 39 -3.15 -5.88 -5.74
N VAL A 40 -3.77 -4.71 -5.90
CA VAL A 40 -5.09 -4.57 -6.54
C VAL A 40 -5.05 -4.99 -8.01
N PHE A 41 -4.05 -4.53 -8.77
CA PHE A 41 -3.86 -4.95 -10.16
C PHE A 41 -3.56 -6.46 -10.26
N GLY A 42 -2.75 -7.00 -9.36
CA GLY A 42 -2.51 -8.44 -9.24
C GLY A 42 -3.79 -9.23 -8.98
N GLY A 43 -4.65 -8.75 -8.07
CA GLY A 43 -5.95 -9.34 -7.78
C GLY A 43 -6.92 -9.28 -8.96
N ILE A 44 -6.98 -8.15 -9.68
CA ILE A 44 -7.78 -8.01 -10.90
C ILE A 44 -7.32 -9.02 -11.95
N ARG A 45 -6.00 -9.13 -12.19
CA ARG A 45 -5.42 -10.09 -13.12
C ARG A 45 -5.79 -11.53 -12.74
N ALA A 46 -5.58 -11.93 -11.49
CA ALA A 46 -5.92 -13.27 -11.01
C ALA A 46 -7.43 -13.58 -11.18
N LYS A 47 -8.30 -12.57 -11.07
CA LYS A 47 -9.74 -12.71 -11.29
C LYS A 47 -10.08 -12.92 -12.77
N LEU A 48 -9.38 -12.25 -13.68
CA LEU A 48 -9.53 -12.46 -15.13
C LEU A 48 -9.02 -13.85 -15.54
N ASP A 49 -7.94 -14.32 -14.91
CA ASP A 49 -7.34 -15.63 -15.14
C ASP A 49 -8.11 -16.78 -14.46
N GLY A 50 -9.18 -16.49 -13.71
CA GLY A 50 -10.01 -17.49 -13.02
C GLY A 50 -9.36 -18.16 -11.81
N ILE A 51 -8.20 -17.66 -11.37
CA ILE A 51 -7.36 -18.21 -10.28
C ILE A 51 -7.37 -17.30 -9.04
N PHE A 52 -8.37 -16.43 -8.90
CA PHE A 52 -8.43 -15.49 -7.79
C PHE A 52 -8.77 -16.21 -6.47
N ASP A 53 -7.89 -16.03 -5.50
CA ASP A 53 -8.07 -16.49 -4.12
C ASP A 53 -8.05 -15.28 -3.17
N ASP A 54 -9.12 -15.13 -2.36
CA ASP A 54 -9.29 -14.03 -1.41
C ASP A 54 -8.15 -14.00 -0.37
N LYS A 55 -7.67 -15.16 0.10
CA LYS A 55 -6.57 -15.26 1.08
C LYS A 55 -5.25 -14.84 0.45
N GLN A 56 -4.98 -15.28 -0.78
CA GLN A 56 -3.77 -14.89 -1.50
C GLN A 56 -3.75 -13.37 -1.77
N PHE A 57 -4.89 -12.79 -2.12
CA PHE A 57 -5.01 -11.33 -2.29
C PHE A 57 -4.68 -10.57 -1.00
N VAL A 58 -5.28 -10.95 0.14
CA VAL A 58 -5.02 -10.28 1.43
C VAL A 58 -3.55 -10.42 1.83
N VAL A 59 -2.97 -11.60 1.68
CA VAL A 59 -1.56 -11.83 1.98
C VAL A 59 -0.67 -10.98 1.09
N SER A 60 -0.95 -10.92 -0.22
CA SER A 60 -0.18 -10.10 -1.17
C SER A 60 -0.31 -8.61 -0.87
N PHE A 61 -1.52 -8.12 -0.58
CA PHE A 61 -1.78 -6.73 -0.25
C PHE A 61 -1.00 -6.30 1.00
N VAL A 62 -1.13 -7.05 2.10
CA VAL A 62 -0.45 -6.73 3.37
C VAL A 62 1.07 -6.86 3.21
N SER A 63 1.55 -7.92 2.54
CA SER A 63 2.99 -8.14 2.38
C SER A 63 3.63 -7.08 1.50
N ASN A 64 3.02 -6.70 0.37
CA ASN A 64 3.57 -5.67 -0.51
C ASN A 64 3.65 -4.31 0.20
N VAL A 65 2.59 -3.90 0.90
CA VAL A 65 2.58 -2.64 1.65
C VAL A 65 3.62 -2.63 2.76
N LEU A 66 3.73 -3.73 3.53
CA LEU A 66 4.73 -3.87 4.60
C LEU A 66 6.16 -3.84 4.05
N VAL A 67 6.45 -4.63 3.02
CA VAL A 67 7.78 -4.67 2.40
C VAL A 67 8.15 -3.32 1.82
N ALA A 68 7.23 -2.65 1.13
CA ALA A 68 7.47 -1.32 0.58
C ALA A 68 7.74 -0.28 1.69
N GLY A 69 6.98 -0.31 2.77
CA GLY A 69 7.24 0.53 3.95
C GLY A 69 8.59 0.24 4.60
N LEU A 70 8.99 -1.04 4.70
CA LEU A 70 10.30 -1.43 5.21
C LEU A 70 11.46 -0.98 4.32
N ILE A 71 11.29 -1.01 3.00
CA ILE A 71 12.29 -0.50 2.05
C ILE A 71 12.49 1.01 2.24
N VAL A 72 11.39 1.77 2.37
CA VAL A 72 11.46 3.22 2.64
C VAL A 72 12.13 3.48 3.98
N PHE A 73 11.76 2.71 5.02
CA PHE A 73 12.38 2.80 6.34
C PHE A 73 13.89 2.53 6.29
N LEU A 74 14.30 1.50 5.56
CA LEU A 74 15.70 1.16 5.40
C LEU A 74 16.44 2.26 4.64
N GLY A 75 15.84 2.84 3.59
CA GLY A 75 16.38 3.98 2.86
C GLY A 75 16.56 5.23 3.75
N ASP A 76 15.62 5.47 4.66
CA ASP A 76 15.72 6.54 5.66
C ASP A 76 16.90 6.29 6.63
N LYS A 77 17.03 5.06 7.14
CA LYS A 77 18.15 4.67 8.03
C LYS A 77 19.52 4.67 7.36
N LEU A 78 19.57 4.42 6.05
CA LEU A 78 20.80 4.47 5.26
C LEU A 78 21.22 5.90 4.90
N GLY A 79 20.52 6.94 5.38
CA GLY A 79 20.88 8.34 5.17
C GLY A 79 20.59 8.84 3.74
N VAL A 80 19.74 8.13 3.00
CA VAL A 80 19.33 8.51 1.64
C VAL A 80 18.19 9.53 1.69
N GLY A 81 17.38 9.53 2.76
CA GLY A 81 16.25 10.46 2.95
C GLY A 81 16.66 11.91 3.23
N THR A 82 17.87 12.15 3.75
CA THR A 82 18.32 13.50 4.18
C THR A 82 19.16 14.25 3.14
N GLN A 83 19.58 13.61 2.05
CA GLN A 83 20.47 14.25 1.03
C GLN A 83 19.73 15.00 -0.08
N LEU A 84 18.41 14.91 -0.16
CA LEU A 84 17.58 15.71 -1.09
C LEU A 84 17.04 17.01 -0.47
N SER A 85 17.42 17.33 0.77
CA SER A 85 16.96 18.52 1.49
C SER A 85 18.00 19.67 1.55
N THR A 86 19.08 19.60 0.75
CA THR A 86 20.00 20.72 0.51
C THR A 86 19.94 21.10 -0.96
#